data_AF-A0ABD2K033-F1
#
_entry.id   AF-A0ABD2K033-F1
#
_cell.length_a   1.000
_cell.length_b   1.000
_cell.length_c   1.000
_cell.angle_alpha   90.00
_cell.angle_beta   90.00
_cell.angle_gamma   90.00
#
_symmetry.space_group_name_H-M   'P 1'
#
loop_
_entity.id
_entity.type
_entity.pdbx_description
1 polymer ?
#
loop_
_entity_poly.entity_id
_entity_poly.type
_entity_poly.pdbx_seq_one_letter_code
_entity_poly.pdbx_strand_id
1 'polypeptide(L)'
;MAHNCLPPELLFELVPFVPAKCAVPNVFSSCRLLHILLHSRVVKWKEWREKLKMNPIVAILNESYGLKHPLTKENMTINEAIANGLYRPETRKFINPNTGQEMDAFHSNQFYSISVIRDFVKLGALGVDAKNLADALEFYFLDPFRGVFRFFEYEMSLPEALKYGYLQIPRENETFSLTLSDCIEMNWINEKTGKFFSRPGEVPCTISHAIYFKNDGPPPILKRNVRECFDSTTNAWLTITEAIQRGILNAEMGRFTDQRSGEQMSFAVAHQRRLIQKPLTLTEAVERNVWSEGGGGRFQNGETRHTLLQAINCGFLDVDVRHILLGGEMLSIREALEREHLLPHGIIVSGNAFGRNLEQMTLRMAYERGILQGRVRYTIFDLIGFKQEGNPSLLSFNDAVKAKIIMICKSKSEKESVKFVRGHQMLSLEDAAKQGLVNPRLYKILTTRLGLRIKGKYLVLTSAVASSVLDASKGILVGPSNRREMSVRDAYADGFFEYAIDALHLAALLDVHPSLLTPATDA
;
A
#
# COMPACT_ATOMS: atom_id res chain seq x y z
N MET A 1 28.77 -51.49 -5.03
CA MET A 1 28.08 -50.88 -6.19
C MET A 1 27.03 -49.86 -5.74
N ALA A 2 27.41 -48.87 -4.92
CA ALA A 2 26.48 -47.91 -4.30
C ALA A 2 27.07 -46.49 -4.28
N HIS A 3 27.53 -45.99 -5.43
CA HIS A 3 28.12 -44.64 -5.53
C HIS A 3 27.41 -43.70 -6.53
N ASN A 4 26.38 -44.16 -7.24
CA ASN A 4 25.69 -43.36 -8.27
C ASN A 4 24.16 -43.25 -8.07
N CYS A 5 23.66 -43.43 -6.85
CA CYS A 5 22.26 -43.16 -6.54
C CYS A 5 22.14 -41.85 -5.75
N LEU A 6 21.14 -41.04 -6.09
CA LEU A 6 20.76 -39.87 -5.29
C LEU A 6 20.44 -40.30 -3.85
N PRO A 7 20.75 -39.47 -2.84
CA PRO A 7 20.37 -39.75 -1.46
C PRO A 7 18.86 -40.00 -1.34
N PRO A 8 18.42 -40.94 -0.48
CA PRO A 8 16.99 -41.27 -0.32
C PRO A 8 16.13 -40.04 -0.01
N GLU A 9 16.68 -39.03 0.67
CA GLU A 9 15.96 -37.80 1.02
C GLU A 9 15.60 -36.95 -0.22
N LEU A 10 16.43 -36.98 -1.27
CA LEU A 10 16.19 -36.28 -2.54
C LEU A 10 15.20 -37.03 -3.45
N LEU A 11 15.08 -38.35 -3.27
CA LEU A 11 14.10 -39.17 -3.97
C LEU A 11 12.68 -38.81 -3.53
N PHE A 12 12.45 -38.52 -2.24
CA PHE A 12 11.15 -38.13 -1.70
C PHE A 12 10.67 -36.73 -2.13
N GLU A 13 11.57 -35.76 -2.35
CA GLU A 13 11.21 -34.43 -2.88
C GLU A 13 10.91 -34.44 -4.40
N LEU A 14 11.40 -35.43 -5.14
CA LEU A 14 11.22 -35.54 -6.60
C LEU A 14 10.04 -36.41 -7.03
N VAL A 15 9.42 -37.18 -6.12
CA VAL A 15 8.25 -38.04 -6.42
C VAL A 15 7.04 -37.32 -7.04
N PRO A 16 6.74 -36.01 -6.80
CA PRO A 16 5.57 -35.39 -7.42
C PRO A 16 5.71 -35.15 -8.94
N PHE A 17 6.90 -35.35 -9.52
CA PHE A 17 7.23 -34.89 -10.87
C PHE A 17 7.30 -35.98 -11.94
N VAL A 18 6.95 -37.24 -11.64
CA VAL A 18 6.84 -38.30 -12.64
C VAL A 18 5.37 -38.49 -13.04
N PRO A 19 4.97 -38.18 -14.28
CA PRO A 19 3.62 -38.54 -14.76
C PRO A 19 3.45 -40.06 -14.73
N ALA A 20 2.36 -40.54 -14.11
CA ALA A 20 2.07 -41.98 -13.95
C ALA A 20 2.05 -42.79 -15.26
N LYS A 21 2.02 -42.14 -16.44
CA LYS A 21 1.99 -42.77 -17.77
C LYS A 21 3.37 -43.13 -18.35
N CYS A 22 4.49 -42.78 -17.70
CA CYS A 22 5.84 -43.05 -18.21
C CYS A 22 6.60 -44.17 -17.45
N ALA A 23 5.94 -44.90 -16.55
CA ALA A 23 6.56 -46.02 -15.84
C ALA A 23 6.63 -47.26 -16.75
N VAL A 24 7.77 -47.44 -17.43
CA VAL A 24 8.11 -48.69 -18.14
C VAL A 24 8.92 -49.59 -17.19
N PRO A 25 8.78 -50.93 -17.20
CA PRO A 25 9.18 -51.80 -16.08
C PRO A 25 10.70 -52.03 -15.87
N ASN A 26 11.57 -51.17 -16.39
CA ASN A 26 13.02 -51.31 -16.21
C ASN A 26 13.63 -50.05 -15.57
N VAL A 27 13.73 -50.12 -14.24
CA VAL A 27 14.18 -49.08 -13.30
C VAL A 27 15.59 -48.56 -13.59
N PHE A 28 16.45 -49.35 -14.23
CA PHE A 28 17.85 -48.98 -14.46
C PHE A 28 18.08 -48.02 -15.65
N SER A 29 17.27 -48.11 -16.70
CA SER A 29 17.39 -47.26 -17.89
C SER A 29 16.81 -45.85 -17.68
N SER A 30 15.75 -45.72 -16.89
CA SER A 30 15.09 -44.45 -16.56
C SER A 30 15.90 -43.61 -15.55
N CYS A 31 16.60 -44.23 -14.60
CA CYS A 31 17.47 -43.51 -13.67
C CYS A 31 18.69 -42.87 -14.36
N ARG A 32 19.29 -43.52 -15.37
CA ARG A 32 20.45 -42.96 -16.10
C ARG A 32 20.05 -41.76 -16.97
N LEU A 33 18.87 -41.80 -17.56
CA LEU A 33 18.28 -40.70 -18.34
C LEU A 33 17.85 -39.53 -17.44
N LEU A 34 17.25 -39.80 -16.27
CA LEU A 34 16.98 -38.78 -15.25
C LEU A 34 18.27 -38.14 -14.74
N HIS A 35 19.31 -38.96 -14.49
CA HIS A 35 20.59 -38.48 -14.00
C HIS A 35 21.24 -37.55 -15.02
N ILE A 36 21.26 -37.87 -16.31
CA ILE A 36 21.85 -37.03 -17.36
C ILE A 36 21.03 -35.75 -17.62
N LEU A 37 19.70 -35.83 -17.65
CA LEU A 37 18.82 -34.68 -17.87
C LEU A 37 18.80 -33.70 -16.70
N LEU A 38 18.97 -34.20 -15.47
CA LEU A 38 18.96 -33.41 -14.26
C LEU A 38 20.36 -33.02 -13.80
N HIS A 39 21.46 -33.66 -14.25
CA HIS A 39 22.81 -33.33 -13.76
C HIS A 39 23.17 -31.87 -14.00
N SER A 40 22.94 -31.35 -15.21
CA SER A 40 23.26 -29.95 -15.54
C SER A 40 22.41 -28.94 -14.77
N ARG A 41 21.18 -29.32 -14.37
CA ARG A 41 20.25 -28.49 -13.60
C ARG A 41 20.46 -28.60 -12.09
N VAL A 42 20.83 -29.77 -11.60
CA VAL A 42 21.14 -30.05 -10.19
C VAL A 42 22.52 -29.53 -9.83
N VAL A 43 23.49 -29.55 -10.75
CA VAL A 43 24.80 -28.88 -10.57
C VAL A 43 24.59 -27.37 -10.52
N LYS A 44 23.86 -26.78 -11.48
CA LYS A 44 23.51 -25.34 -11.42
C LYS A 44 22.71 -24.97 -10.19
N TRP A 45 21.78 -25.81 -9.74
CA TRP A 45 21.00 -25.58 -8.52
C TRP A 45 21.84 -25.75 -7.26
N LYS A 46 22.75 -26.72 -7.18
CA LYS A 46 23.69 -26.87 -6.06
C LYS A 46 24.69 -25.71 -6.01
N GLU A 47 25.21 -25.28 -7.15
CA GLU A 47 26.04 -24.06 -7.27
C GLU A 47 25.25 -22.81 -6.85
N TRP A 48 23.98 -22.68 -7.27
CA TRP A 48 23.09 -21.60 -6.82
C TRP A 48 22.75 -21.66 -5.33
N ARG A 49 22.51 -22.86 -4.78
CA ARG A 49 22.23 -23.08 -3.35
C ARG A 49 23.47 -22.82 -2.50
N GLU A 50 24.65 -23.19 -2.97
CA GLU A 50 25.93 -22.85 -2.34
C GLU A 50 26.17 -21.32 -2.40
N LYS A 51 25.81 -20.66 -3.51
CA LYS A 51 25.78 -19.18 -3.60
C LYS A 51 24.74 -18.53 -2.68
N LEU A 52 23.64 -19.21 -2.37
CA LEU A 52 22.63 -18.76 -1.39
C LEU A 52 23.02 -19.04 0.07
N LYS A 53 24.00 -19.93 0.33
CA LYS A 53 24.60 -20.12 1.66
C LYS A 53 25.61 -19.01 1.99
N MET A 54 26.22 -18.38 0.98
CA MET A 54 26.87 -17.08 1.13
C MET A 54 25.79 -16.03 1.36
N ASN A 55 26.02 -15.07 2.26
CA ASN A 55 25.13 -13.92 2.39
C ASN A 55 24.99 -13.31 0.97
N PRO A 56 23.80 -13.28 0.35
CA PRO A 56 23.63 -12.93 -1.07
C PRO A 56 24.22 -11.55 -1.39
N ILE A 57 24.25 -10.66 -0.40
CA ILE A 57 24.89 -9.35 -0.46
C ILE A 57 26.41 -9.47 -0.64
N VAL A 58 27.07 -10.38 0.07
CA VAL A 58 28.54 -10.58 0.01
C VAL A 58 28.95 -11.15 -1.35
N ALA A 59 28.13 -12.00 -1.97
CA ALA A 59 28.36 -12.47 -3.34
C ALA A 59 28.21 -11.32 -4.35
N ILE A 60 27.15 -10.51 -4.23
CA ILE A 60 26.89 -9.35 -5.11
C ILE A 60 28.02 -8.31 -5.02
N LEU A 61 28.59 -8.10 -3.84
CA LEU A 61 29.62 -7.09 -3.62
C LEU A 61 31.00 -7.48 -4.16
N ASN A 62 31.30 -8.78 -4.26
CA ASN A 62 32.63 -9.30 -4.56
C ASN A 62 32.75 -10.02 -5.92
N GLU A 63 31.64 -10.37 -6.57
CA GLU A 63 31.68 -10.93 -7.92
C GLU A 63 31.86 -9.82 -8.98
N SER A 64 32.66 -10.11 -10.02
CA SER A 64 32.86 -9.19 -11.15
C SER A 64 31.70 -9.32 -12.14
N TYR A 65 30.66 -8.51 -11.97
CA TYR A 65 29.50 -8.48 -12.89
C TYR A 65 29.74 -7.63 -14.14
N GLY A 66 30.98 -7.57 -14.65
CA GLY A 66 31.32 -6.78 -15.84
C GLY A 66 31.35 -5.26 -15.60
N LEU A 67 31.44 -4.82 -14.34
CA LEU A 67 31.78 -3.44 -14.00
C LEU A 67 33.21 -3.14 -14.43
N LYS A 68 33.43 -1.94 -14.93
CA LYS A 68 34.74 -1.45 -15.36
C LYS A 68 35.04 -0.11 -14.71
N HIS A 69 36.29 0.07 -14.32
CA HIS A 69 36.75 1.35 -13.83
C HIS A 69 36.67 2.40 -14.96
N PRO A 70 36.12 3.60 -14.73
CA PRO A 70 35.80 4.57 -15.78
C PRO A 70 37.06 5.07 -16.52
N LEU A 71 38.18 5.22 -15.78
CA LEU A 71 39.48 5.66 -16.32
C LEU A 71 40.36 4.50 -16.84
N THR A 72 40.65 3.49 -16.02
CA THR A 72 41.56 2.39 -16.41
C THR A 72 40.92 1.33 -17.31
N LYS A 73 39.58 1.27 -17.40
CA LYS A 73 38.79 0.25 -18.12
C LYS A 73 38.98 -1.19 -17.66
N GLU A 74 39.70 -1.39 -16.54
CA GLU A 74 39.87 -2.69 -15.90
C GLU A 74 38.57 -3.13 -15.21
N ASN A 75 38.38 -4.44 -15.11
CA ASN A 75 37.23 -4.98 -14.40
C ASN A 75 37.33 -4.64 -12.91
N MET A 76 36.20 -4.29 -12.31
CA MET A 76 36.13 -3.97 -10.89
C MET A 76 34.92 -4.64 -10.23
N THR A 77 34.91 -4.72 -8.91
CA THR A 77 33.76 -5.13 -8.10
C THR A 77 33.01 -3.92 -7.53
N ILE A 78 31.82 -4.14 -6.95
CA ILE A 78 31.10 -3.06 -6.24
C ILE A 78 31.88 -2.61 -5.00
N ASN A 79 32.51 -3.54 -4.27
CA ASN A 79 33.36 -3.20 -3.13
C ASN A 79 34.55 -2.33 -3.53
N GLU A 80 35.19 -2.64 -4.65
CA GLU A 80 36.25 -1.78 -5.20
C GLU A 80 35.69 -0.42 -5.64
N ALA A 81 34.47 -0.35 -6.17
CA ALA A 81 33.82 0.92 -6.49
C ALA A 81 33.57 1.77 -5.24
N ILE A 82 33.14 1.14 -4.14
CA ILE A 82 32.94 1.81 -2.85
C ILE A 82 34.28 2.31 -2.31
N ALA A 83 35.31 1.45 -2.29
CA ALA A 83 36.63 1.80 -1.79
C ALA A 83 37.28 2.95 -2.58
N ASN A 84 37.03 3.01 -3.89
CA ASN A 84 37.51 4.10 -4.76
C ASN A 84 36.60 5.34 -4.75
N GLY A 85 35.51 5.37 -3.95
CA GLY A 85 34.58 6.49 -3.90
C GLY A 85 33.76 6.69 -5.19
N LEU A 86 33.64 5.65 -6.02
CA LEU A 86 32.96 5.66 -7.32
C LEU A 86 31.52 5.16 -7.23
N TYR A 87 31.07 4.69 -6.07
CA TYR A 87 29.72 4.20 -5.84
C TYR A 87 29.23 4.58 -4.45
N ARG A 88 28.00 5.09 -4.36
CA ARG A 88 27.33 5.44 -3.11
C ARG A 88 26.29 4.36 -2.76
N PRO A 89 26.51 3.57 -1.69
CA PRO A 89 25.56 2.52 -1.28
C PRO A 89 24.20 3.06 -0.86
N GLU A 90 24.15 4.25 -0.25
CA GLU A 90 22.90 4.82 0.28
C GLU A 90 21.93 5.19 -0.86
N THR A 91 22.44 5.80 -1.92
CA THR A 91 21.63 6.19 -3.09
C THR A 91 21.62 5.12 -4.19
N ARG A 92 22.46 4.08 -4.04
CA ARG A 92 22.69 3.02 -5.04
C ARG A 92 23.06 3.58 -6.40
N LYS A 93 23.85 4.66 -6.44
CA LYS A 93 24.28 5.36 -7.67
C LYS A 93 25.80 5.37 -7.79
N PHE A 94 26.28 5.35 -9.03
CA PHE A 94 27.70 5.57 -9.31
C PHE A 94 28.01 7.06 -9.31
N ILE A 95 29.25 7.40 -8.97
CA ILE A 95 29.74 8.78 -8.92
C ILE A 95 30.67 8.99 -10.10
N ASN A 96 30.45 10.09 -10.83
CA ASN A 96 31.31 10.47 -11.93
C ASN A 96 32.68 10.91 -11.37
N PRO A 97 33.79 10.26 -11.76
CA PRO A 97 35.12 10.56 -11.22
C PRO A 97 35.60 11.99 -11.54
N ASN A 98 35.08 12.59 -12.60
CA ASN A 98 35.53 13.92 -13.06
C ASN A 98 34.73 15.06 -12.42
N THR A 99 33.44 14.85 -12.16
CA THR A 99 32.55 15.89 -11.63
C THR A 99 32.17 15.68 -10.16
N GLY A 100 32.41 14.49 -9.61
CA GLY A 100 32.01 14.12 -8.25
C GLY A 100 30.49 14.00 -8.07
N GLN A 101 29.71 14.10 -9.14
CA GLN A 101 28.24 14.04 -9.09
C GLN A 101 27.75 12.60 -9.26
N GLU A 102 26.62 12.31 -8.61
CA GLU A 102 25.91 11.04 -8.81
C GLU A 102 25.36 10.97 -10.23
N MET A 103 25.47 9.80 -10.82
CA MET A 103 24.94 9.50 -12.14
C MET A 103 23.72 8.62 -12.01
N ASP A 104 22.73 8.89 -12.86
CA ASP A 104 21.70 7.93 -13.18
C ASP A 104 22.36 6.62 -13.68
N ALA A 105 21.74 5.49 -13.36
CA ALA A 105 22.04 4.18 -13.90
C ALA A 105 22.38 4.24 -15.40
N PHE A 106 21.64 5.02 -16.18
CA PHE A 106 21.80 5.07 -17.65
C PHE A 106 22.83 6.09 -18.16
N HIS A 107 23.25 7.04 -17.31
CA HIS A 107 24.37 7.94 -17.62
C HIS A 107 25.74 7.37 -17.21
N SER A 108 25.72 6.18 -16.58
CA SER A 108 26.90 5.48 -16.08
C SER A 108 27.46 4.45 -17.06
N ASN A 109 27.20 4.59 -18.37
CA ASN A 109 27.70 3.68 -19.42
C ASN A 109 29.24 3.54 -19.45
N GLN A 110 29.95 4.45 -18.80
CA GLN A 110 31.39 4.36 -18.61
C GLN A 110 31.82 3.25 -17.62
N PHE A 111 30.91 2.79 -16.76
CA PHE A 111 31.13 1.74 -15.76
C PHE A 111 30.62 0.37 -16.20
N TYR A 112 29.63 0.29 -17.08
CA TYR A 112 29.00 -0.98 -17.43
C TYR A 112 28.26 -0.93 -18.76
N SER A 113 28.03 -2.10 -19.34
CA SER A 113 27.12 -2.25 -20.46
C SER A 113 25.65 -2.20 -19.99
N ILE A 114 24.75 -1.90 -20.92
CA ILE A 114 23.32 -1.80 -20.62
C ILE A 114 22.70 -3.15 -20.15
N SER A 115 23.28 -4.29 -20.54
CA SER A 115 22.84 -5.61 -20.05
C SER A 115 23.10 -5.80 -18.55
N VAL A 116 24.20 -5.23 -18.06
CA VAL A 116 24.60 -5.29 -16.65
C VAL A 116 23.68 -4.42 -15.80
N ILE A 117 23.14 -3.33 -16.34
CA ILE A 117 22.17 -2.46 -15.64
C ILE A 117 20.98 -3.29 -15.17
N ARG A 118 20.38 -4.08 -16.07
CA ARG A 118 19.20 -4.89 -15.73
C ARG A 118 19.49 -5.85 -14.58
N ASP A 119 20.63 -6.54 -14.63
CA ASP A 119 21.00 -7.51 -13.60
C ASP A 119 21.26 -6.82 -12.26
N PHE A 120 21.94 -5.67 -12.25
CA PHE A 120 22.18 -4.89 -11.03
C PHE A 120 20.91 -4.34 -10.40
N VAL A 121 19.99 -3.84 -11.21
CA VAL A 121 18.69 -3.36 -10.74
C VAL A 121 17.88 -4.53 -10.16
N LYS A 122 17.89 -5.70 -10.82
CA LYS A 122 17.24 -6.92 -10.31
C LYS A 122 17.84 -7.42 -9.00
N LEU A 123 19.15 -7.22 -8.81
CA LEU A 123 19.88 -7.53 -7.58
C LEU A 123 19.76 -6.44 -6.50
N GLY A 124 19.10 -5.32 -6.80
CA GLY A 124 18.95 -4.17 -5.88
C GLY A 124 20.23 -3.35 -5.69
N ALA A 125 21.27 -3.61 -6.49
CA ALA A 125 22.58 -2.96 -6.42
C ALA A 125 22.64 -1.62 -7.19
N LEU A 126 21.63 -1.29 -7.99
CA LEU A 126 21.57 -0.03 -8.72
C LEU A 126 20.17 0.55 -8.64
N GLY A 127 20.06 1.82 -8.24
CA GLY A 127 18.81 2.57 -8.26
C GLY A 127 18.49 3.07 -9.67
N VAL A 128 17.21 3.04 -10.04
CA VAL A 128 16.72 3.62 -11.29
C VAL A 128 15.84 4.82 -10.97
N ASP A 129 16.01 5.90 -11.74
CA ASP A 129 15.08 7.02 -11.71
C ASP A 129 13.77 6.60 -12.40
N ALA A 130 12.82 6.17 -11.56
CA ALA A 130 11.56 5.59 -12.02
C ALA A 130 10.74 6.58 -12.85
N LYS A 131 10.11 6.08 -13.92
CA LYS A 131 9.08 6.83 -14.64
C LYS A 131 7.76 6.72 -13.88
N ASN A 132 7.01 7.81 -13.79
CA ASN A 132 5.66 7.74 -13.24
C ASN A 132 4.68 7.17 -14.29
N LEU A 133 3.56 6.61 -13.83
CA LEU A 133 2.55 6.01 -14.71
C LEU A 133 1.99 7.00 -15.76
N ALA A 134 1.83 8.27 -15.40
CA ALA A 134 1.27 9.28 -16.30
C ALA A 134 2.19 9.50 -17.51
N ASP A 135 3.47 9.80 -17.26
CA ASP A 135 4.49 9.99 -18.28
C ASP A 135 4.64 8.73 -19.14
N ALA A 136 4.62 7.56 -18.50
CA ALA A 136 4.77 6.30 -19.22
C ALA A 136 3.63 6.04 -20.21
N LEU A 137 2.40 6.42 -19.87
CA LEU A 137 1.24 6.33 -20.77
C LEU A 137 1.25 7.44 -21.82
N GLU A 138 1.59 8.67 -21.44
CA GLU A 138 1.60 9.84 -22.33
C GLU A 138 2.67 9.73 -23.42
N PHE A 139 3.89 9.31 -23.05
CA PHE A 139 5.01 9.14 -23.97
C PHE A 139 5.09 7.74 -24.58
N TYR A 140 4.05 6.91 -24.41
CA TYR A 140 3.95 5.55 -24.97
C TYR A 140 5.09 4.60 -24.56
N PHE A 141 5.74 4.88 -23.42
CA PHE A 141 6.66 3.92 -22.79
C PHE A 141 5.92 2.71 -22.23
N LEU A 142 4.61 2.78 -22.03
CA LEU A 142 3.80 1.66 -21.53
C LEU A 142 2.63 1.39 -22.48
N ASP A 143 2.55 0.15 -23.00
CA ASP A 143 1.35 -0.33 -23.66
C ASP A 143 0.29 -0.68 -22.58
N PRO A 144 -0.81 0.08 -22.47
CA PRO A 144 -1.80 -0.12 -21.42
C PRO A 144 -2.61 -1.41 -21.57
N PHE A 145 -2.60 -2.03 -22.75
CA PHE A 145 -3.35 -3.25 -23.03
C PHE A 145 -2.48 -4.49 -22.82
N ARG A 146 -1.27 -4.48 -23.37
CA ARG A 146 -0.34 -5.61 -23.29
C ARG A 146 0.46 -5.61 -21.99
N GLY A 147 0.56 -4.47 -21.30
CA GLY A 147 1.43 -4.31 -20.14
C GLY A 147 2.90 -4.46 -20.50
N VAL A 148 3.29 -4.02 -21.70
CA VAL A 148 4.70 -4.02 -22.11
C VAL A 148 5.25 -2.62 -21.85
N PHE A 149 6.24 -2.53 -20.98
CA PHE A 149 6.97 -1.32 -20.70
C PHE A 149 8.24 -1.28 -21.55
N ARG A 150 8.36 -0.25 -22.38
CA ARG A 150 9.51 0.05 -23.21
C ARG A 150 10.35 1.11 -22.52
N PHE A 151 11.59 0.74 -22.24
CA PHE A 151 12.57 1.62 -21.68
C PHE A 151 13.82 1.60 -22.57
N PHE A 152 14.00 2.66 -23.37
CA PHE A 152 14.95 2.70 -24.48
C PHE A 152 14.75 1.54 -25.46
N GLU A 153 15.77 0.72 -25.72
CA GLU A 153 15.73 -0.43 -26.63
C GLU A 153 15.19 -1.71 -25.97
N TYR A 154 14.84 -1.67 -24.68
CA TYR A 154 14.41 -2.84 -23.92
C TYR A 154 12.91 -2.83 -23.68
N GLU A 155 12.30 -4.00 -23.91
CA GLU A 155 10.94 -4.29 -23.47
C GLU A 155 10.99 -5.15 -22.21
N MET A 156 10.12 -4.84 -21.25
CA MET A 156 9.88 -5.66 -20.06
C MET A 156 8.39 -5.72 -19.75
N SER A 157 7.98 -6.69 -18.93
CA SER A 157 6.59 -6.76 -18.49
C SER A 157 6.29 -5.68 -17.46
N LEU A 158 5.03 -5.25 -17.36
CA LEU A 158 4.55 -4.31 -16.35
C LEU A 158 4.90 -4.78 -14.91
N PRO A 159 4.70 -6.06 -14.54
CA PRO A 159 5.15 -6.57 -13.24
C PRO A 159 6.64 -6.41 -13.00
N GLU A 160 7.50 -6.72 -13.99
CA GLU A 160 8.95 -6.48 -13.86
C GLU A 160 9.24 -4.99 -13.66
N ALA A 161 8.61 -4.12 -14.45
CA ALA A 161 8.81 -2.68 -14.38
C ALA A 161 8.42 -2.10 -13.00
N LEU A 162 7.29 -2.54 -12.43
CA LEU A 162 6.82 -2.12 -11.10
C LEU A 162 7.71 -2.70 -9.99
N LYS A 163 8.00 -4.01 -10.03
CA LYS A 163 8.78 -4.73 -9.01
C LYS A 163 10.20 -4.19 -8.88
N TYR A 164 10.82 -3.84 -10.00
CA TYR A 164 12.21 -3.37 -10.04
C TYR A 164 12.33 -1.84 -10.06
N GLY A 165 11.21 -1.10 -9.95
CA GLY A 165 11.20 0.35 -9.80
C GLY A 165 11.49 1.13 -11.09
N TYR A 166 11.37 0.53 -12.27
CA TYR A 166 11.43 1.27 -13.55
C TYR A 166 10.18 2.12 -13.78
N LEU A 167 9.03 1.62 -13.32
CA LEU A 167 7.75 2.29 -13.35
C LEU A 167 7.22 2.43 -11.92
N GLN A 168 6.76 3.61 -11.56
CA GLN A 168 6.09 3.85 -10.29
C GLN A 168 4.68 4.38 -10.52
N ILE A 169 3.70 3.72 -9.92
CA ILE A 169 2.38 4.30 -9.73
C ILE A 169 2.50 5.20 -8.51
N PRO A 170 2.24 6.51 -8.61
CA PRO A 170 2.37 7.44 -7.48
C PRO A 170 1.66 6.91 -6.24
N ARG A 171 2.29 7.07 -5.07
CA ARG A 171 1.63 6.88 -3.78
C ARG A 171 1.26 8.25 -3.26
N GLU A 172 0.02 8.40 -2.83
CA GLU A 172 -0.40 9.64 -2.20
C GLU A 172 0.23 9.72 -0.79
N ASN A 173 0.75 10.89 -0.43
CA ASN A 173 1.21 11.15 0.93
C ASN A 173 -0.02 11.22 1.83
N GLU A 174 -0.28 10.12 2.52
CA GLU A 174 -1.46 9.95 3.35
C GLU A 174 -1.31 10.62 4.72
N THR A 175 -2.43 11.11 5.22
CA THR A 175 -2.56 11.73 6.54
C THR A 175 -3.74 11.10 7.29
N PHE A 176 -3.76 11.23 8.61
CA PHE A 176 -4.93 10.87 9.42
C PHE A 176 -6.03 11.94 9.25
N SER A 177 -6.63 11.96 8.06
CA SER A 177 -7.66 12.90 7.63
C SER A 177 -8.75 12.15 6.87
N LEU A 178 -9.96 12.70 6.85
CA LEU A 178 -11.08 12.13 6.12
C LEU A 178 -11.07 12.57 4.66
N THR A 179 -11.69 11.78 3.81
CA THR A 179 -11.99 12.21 2.44
C THR A 179 -13.18 13.19 2.45
N LEU A 180 -13.33 14.01 1.40
CA LEU A 180 -14.51 14.86 1.28
C LEU A 180 -15.77 14.01 1.15
N SER A 181 -15.69 12.92 0.39
CA SER A 181 -16.80 11.98 0.21
C SER A 181 -17.25 11.36 1.54
N ASP A 182 -16.32 10.97 2.41
CA ASP A 182 -16.66 10.45 3.76
C ASP A 182 -17.42 11.49 4.58
N CYS A 183 -16.95 12.74 4.55
CA CYS A 183 -17.59 13.81 5.30
C CYS A 183 -19.03 14.07 4.81
N ILE A 184 -19.29 13.91 3.50
CA ILE A 184 -20.62 14.02 2.91
C ILE A 184 -21.47 12.80 3.32
N GLU A 185 -20.97 11.58 3.14
CA GLU A 185 -21.68 10.33 3.47
C GLU A 185 -22.07 10.23 4.95
N MET A 186 -21.18 10.68 5.83
CA MET A 186 -21.41 10.72 7.28
C MET A 186 -22.23 11.95 7.74
N ASN A 187 -22.75 12.76 6.82
CA ASN A 187 -23.52 13.97 7.11
C ASN A 187 -22.80 14.93 8.07
N TRP A 188 -21.49 15.13 7.87
CA TRP A 188 -20.70 16.12 8.58
C TRP A 188 -20.77 17.50 7.95
N ILE A 189 -21.24 17.61 6.71
CA ILE A 189 -21.34 18.88 5.98
C ILE A 189 -22.80 19.28 5.83
N ASN A 190 -23.12 20.53 6.17
CA ASN A 190 -24.44 21.09 5.97
C ASN A 190 -24.70 21.35 4.48
N GLU A 191 -25.76 20.76 3.93
CA GLU A 191 -26.07 20.86 2.50
C GLU A 191 -26.27 22.30 2.00
N LYS A 192 -26.89 23.17 2.82
CA LYS A 192 -27.25 24.53 2.40
C LYS A 192 -26.03 25.45 2.40
N THR A 193 -25.20 25.37 3.44
CA THR A 193 -24.04 26.25 3.62
C THR A 193 -22.74 25.66 3.07
N GLY A 194 -22.70 24.34 2.88
CA GLY A 194 -21.50 23.54 2.58
C GLY A 194 -20.36 23.70 3.58
N LYS A 195 -20.69 24.07 4.83
CA LYS A 195 -19.78 24.12 5.97
C LYS A 195 -19.94 22.87 6.83
N PHE A 196 -18.91 22.51 7.58
CA PHE A 196 -19.02 21.45 8.56
C PHE A 196 -20.04 21.81 9.65
N PHE A 197 -20.80 20.81 10.11
CA PHE A 197 -21.68 20.96 11.25
C PHE A 197 -20.89 21.32 12.50
N SER A 198 -21.38 22.31 13.24
CA SER A 198 -20.80 22.80 14.49
C SER A 198 -21.94 23.19 15.44
N ARG A 199 -21.74 23.08 16.76
CA ARG A 199 -22.72 23.52 17.76
C ARG A 199 -22.84 25.06 17.77
N PRO A 200 -23.94 25.62 18.30
CA PRO A 200 -24.04 27.06 18.53
C PRO A 200 -22.86 27.55 19.38
N GLY A 201 -22.14 28.57 18.89
CA GLY A 201 -20.94 29.11 19.53
C GLY A 201 -19.62 28.53 19.02
N GLU A 202 -19.64 27.40 18.29
CA GLU A 202 -18.46 26.92 17.57
C GLU A 202 -18.24 27.75 16.30
N VAL A 203 -16.97 28.00 15.96
CA VAL A 203 -16.60 28.67 14.70
C VAL A 203 -16.93 27.74 13.53
N PRO A 204 -17.76 28.18 12.55
CA PRO A 204 -18.07 27.35 11.39
C PRO A 204 -16.81 27.04 10.57
N CYS A 205 -16.54 25.76 10.31
CA CYS A 205 -15.40 25.33 9.52
C CYS A 205 -15.80 25.17 8.04
N THR A 206 -15.10 25.85 7.14
CA THR A 206 -15.27 25.71 5.67
C THR A 206 -14.33 24.63 5.12
N ILE A 207 -14.50 24.25 3.86
CA ILE A 207 -13.56 23.34 3.19
C ILE A 207 -12.15 23.93 3.17
N SER A 208 -12.02 25.25 2.94
CA SER A 208 -10.73 25.96 2.95
C SER A 208 -10.00 25.80 4.28
N HIS A 209 -10.73 25.91 5.40
CA HIS A 209 -10.16 25.71 6.73
C HIS A 209 -9.84 24.22 6.99
N ALA A 210 -10.67 23.31 6.50
CA ALA A 210 -10.54 21.88 6.73
C ALA A 210 -9.33 21.24 6.00
N ILE A 211 -8.89 21.82 4.88
CA ILE A 211 -7.67 21.40 4.16
C ILE A 211 -6.40 22.12 4.66
N TYR A 212 -6.54 23.21 5.42
CA TYR A 212 -5.41 24.00 5.86
C TYR A 212 -4.65 23.32 7.01
N PHE A 213 -3.33 23.28 6.89
CA PHE A 213 -2.42 22.75 7.91
C PHE A 213 -1.49 23.86 8.41
N LYS A 214 -1.45 24.05 9.73
CA LYS A 214 -0.44 24.89 10.38
C LYS A 214 0.58 23.96 11.04
N ASN A 215 1.88 24.25 10.91
CA ASN A 215 2.96 23.40 11.45
C ASN A 215 2.82 23.07 12.94
N ASP A 216 2.20 23.96 13.72
CA ASP A 216 1.92 23.77 15.17
C ASP A 216 0.43 23.51 15.48
N GLY A 217 -0.40 23.31 14.45
CA GLY A 217 -1.84 23.06 14.56
C GLY A 217 -2.21 21.58 14.55
N PRO A 218 -3.49 21.25 14.81
CA PRO A 218 -3.98 19.89 14.61
C PRO A 218 -3.85 19.46 13.13
N PRO A 219 -3.79 18.14 12.86
CA PRO A 219 -3.77 17.64 11.49
C PRO A 219 -5.00 18.13 10.70
N PRO A 220 -4.88 18.26 9.36
CA PRO A 220 -6.01 18.72 8.56
C PRO A 220 -7.17 17.73 8.69
N ILE A 221 -8.39 18.24 8.58
CA ILE A 221 -9.61 17.42 8.63
C ILE A 221 -9.76 16.64 7.33
N LEU A 222 -9.49 17.31 6.20
CA LEU A 222 -9.67 16.75 4.87
C LEU A 222 -8.35 16.37 4.20
N LYS A 223 -8.35 15.24 3.51
CA LYS A 223 -7.26 14.84 2.62
C LYS A 223 -7.22 15.75 1.40
N ARG A 224 -6.06 16.32 1.13
CA ARG A 224 -5.84 17.25 0.00
C ARG A 224 -5.39 16.57 -1.29
N ASN A 225 -4.92 15.33 -1.20
CA ASN A 225 -4.24 14.62 -2.30
C ASN A 225 -5.11 13.54 -2.95
N VAL A 226 -6.25 13.18 -2.36
CA VAL A 226 -7.17 12.19 -2.93
C VAL A 226 -7.95 12.82 -4.07
N ARG A 227 -7.96 12.14 -5.21
CA ARG A 227 -8.67 12.56 -6.42
C ARG A 227 -10.16 12.23 -6.33
N GLU A 228 -10.93 13.11 -5.71
CA GLU A 228 -12.35 12.89 -5.44
C GLU A 228 -13.31 13.75 -6.26
N CYS A 229 -12.81 14.74 -6.99
CA CYS A 229 -13.65 15.70 -7.71
C CYS A 229 -13.59 15.43 -9.22
N PHE A 230 -14.73 15.10 -9.83
CA PHE A 230 -14.79 14.82 -11.27
C PHE A 230 -14.77 16.12 -12.09
N ASP A 231 -13.85 16.21 -13.04
CA ASP A 231 -13.81 17.28 -14.04
C ASP A 231 -14.47 16.80 -15.35
N SER A 232 -15.65 17.35 -15.65
CA SER A 232 -16.44 17.02 -16.84
C SER A 232 -15.82 17.52 -18.15
N THR A 233 -14.82 18.40 -18.13
CA THR A 233 -14.13 18.87 -19.34
C THR A 233 -13.03 17.90 -19.75
N THR A 234 -12.25 17.40 -18.78
CA THR A 234 -11.12 16.51 -19.02
C THR A 234 -11.46 15.02 -18.83
N ASN A 235 -12.63 14.70 -18.25
CA ASN A 235 -13.01 13.36 -17.78
C ASN A 235 -11.97 12.77 -16.82
N ALA A 236 -11.33 13.61 -16.00
CA ALA A 236 -10.33 13.19 -15.02
C ALA A 236 -10.81 13.48 -13.59
N TRP A 237 -10.31 12.71 -12.63
CA TRP A 237 -10.54 12.96 -11.22
C TRP A 237 -9.43 13.82 -10.66
N LEU A 238 -9.82 14.87 -9.98
CA LEU A 238 -8.96 15.91 -9.43
C LEU A 238 -8.97 15.86 -7.92
N THR A 239 -7.84 16.25 -7.35
CA THR A 239 -7.74 16.49 -5.91
C THR A 239 -8.59 17.69 -5.50
N ILE A 240 -8.94 17.80 -4.21
CA ILE A 240 -9.65 18.98 -3.69
C ILE A 240 -8.88 20.27 -4.04
N THR A 241 -7.55 20.24 -3.95
CA THR A 241 -6.71 21.41 -4.25
C THR A 241 -6.82 21.83 -5.71
N GLU A 242 -6.72 20.86 -6.63
CA GLU A 242 -6.85 21.10 -8.07
C GLU A 242 -8.26 21.55 -8.44
N ALA A 243 -9.30 20.96 -7.83
CA ALA A 243 -10.69 21.31 -8.06
C ALA A 243 -11.01 22.74 -7.61
N ILE A 244 -10.44 23.20 -6.50
CA ILE A 244 -10.54 24.59 -6.05
C ILE A 244 -9.85 25.53 -7.05
N GLN A 245 -8.64 25.20 -7.48
CA GLN A 245 -7.87 26.01 -8.44
C GLN A 245 -8.60 26.15 -9.79
N ARG A 246 -9.30 25.10 -10.23
CA ARG A 246 -10.11 25.11 -11.45
C ARG A 246 -11.52 25.70 -11.27
N GLY A 247 -11.90 26.11 -10.06
CA GLY A 247 -13.24 26.63 -9.77
C GLY A 247 -14.37 25.60 -9.82
N ILE A 248 -14.04 24.30 -9.88
CA ILE A 248 -15.00 23.19 -9.76
C ILE A 248 -15.55 23.14 -8.35
N LEU A 249 -14.69 23.38 -7.35
CA LEU A 249 -15.08 23.36 -5.94
C LEU A 249 -14.91 24.76 -5.34
N ASN A 250 -16.02 25.40 -4.97
CA ASN A 250 -15.99 26.64 -4.20
C ASN A 250 -15.95 26.31 -2.70
N ALA A 251 -14.76 26.40 -2.12
CA ALA A 251 -14.48 25.98 -0.74
C ALA A 251 -15.07 26.92 0.33
N GLU A 252 -15.40 28.16 -0.03
CA GLU A 252 -16.02 29.15 0.87
C GLU A 252 -17.55 29.10 0.85
N MET A 253 -18.14 29.01 -0.35
CA MET A 253 -19.59 28.95 -0.53
C MET A 253 -20.16 27.54 -0.40
N GLY A 254 -19.29 26.52 -0.41
CA GLY A 254 -19.74 25.15 -0.27
C GLY A 254 -20.55 24.65 -1.47
N ARG A 255 -20.05 24.94 -2.67
CA ARG A 255 -20.71 24.64 -3.95
C ARG A 255 -19.78 23.90 -4.89
N PHE A 256 -20.33 22.96 -5.63
CA PHE A 256 -19.69 22.28 -6.74
C PHE A 256 -20.23 22.85 -8.06
N THR A 257 -19.36 23.13 -9.02
CA THR A 257 -19.71 23.62 -10.35
C THR A 257 -19.34 22.57 -11.37
N ASP A 258 -20.33 22.04 -12.09
CA ASP A 258 -20.06 21.26 -13.29
C ASP A 258 -19.56 22.20 -14.40
N GLN A 259 -18.29 22.09 -14.77
CA GLN A 259 -17.65 23.00 -15.71
C GLN A 259 -18.24 22.94 -17.13
N ARG A 260 -18.87 21.84 -17.52
CA ARG A 260 -19.46 21.69 -18.85
C ARG A 260 -20.83 22.37 -18.95
N SER A 261 -21.69 22.15 -17.96
CA SER A 261 -23.04 22.72 -17.94
C SER A 261 -23.09 24.12 -17.31
N GLY A 262 -22.10 24.46 -16.49
CA GLY A 262 -22.12 25.64 -15.62
C GLY A 262 -23.04 25.50 -14.41
N GLU A 263 -23.67 24.33 -14.21
CA GLU A 263 -24.59 24.10 -13.10
C GLU A 263 -23.84 24.11 -11.76
N GLN A 264 -24.33 24.93 -10.83
CA GLN A 264 -23.86 24.93 -9.44
C GLN A 264 -24.80 24.10 -8.57
N MET A 265 -24.23 23.25 -7.72
CA MET A 265 -24.97 22.37 -6.82
C MET A 265 -24.30 22.25 -5.45
N SER A 266 -25.02 21.71 -4.46
CA SER A 266 -24.45 21.39 -3.15
C SER A 266 -23.49 20.19 -3.26
N PHE A 267 -22.57 20.03 -2.30
CA PHE A 267 -21.70 18.86 -2.26
C PHE A 267 -22.47 17.54 -2.12
N ALA A 268 -23.58 17.54 -1.39
CA ALA A 268 -24.45 16.37 -1.25
C ALA A 268 -25.07 15.97 -2.60
N VAL A 269 -25.58 16.93 -3.38
CA VAL A 269 -26.13 16.67 -4.71
C VAL A 269 -25.02 16.22 -5.68
N ALA A 270 -23.84 16.84 -5.62
CA ALA A 270 -22.70 16.43 -6.43
C ALA A 270 -22.27 14.98 -6.13
N HIS A 271 -22.25 14.58 -4.85
CA HIS A 271 -21.96 13.20 -4.46
C HIS A 271 -23.04 12.22 -4.94
N GLN A 272 -24.32 12.56 -4.81
CA GLN A 272 -25.44 11.76 -5.33
C GLN A 272 -25.36 11.58 -6.85
N ARG A 273 -24.96 12.62 -7.58
CA ARG A 273 -24.71 12.59 -9.03
C ARG A 273 -23.36 11.97 -9.42
N ARG A 274 -22.59 11.47 -8.45
CA ARG A 274 -21.28 10.83 -8.62
C ARG A 274 -20.19 11.75 -9.17
N LEU A 275 -20.30 13.05 -8.92
CA LEU A 275 -19.31 14.07 -9.29
C LEU A 275 -18.30 14.34 -8.16
N ILE A 276 -18.65 14.00 -6.92
CA ILE A 276 -17.72 13.94 -5.78
C ILE A 276 -17.76 12.53 -5.21
N GLN A 277 -16.71 11.74 -5.37
CA GLN A 277 -16.62 10.37 -4.88
C GLN A 277 -15.17 9.95 -4.64
N LYS A 278 -14.95 9.01 -3.73
CA LYS A 278 -13.68 8.31 -3.62
C LYS A 278 -13.34 7.58 -4.92
N PRO A 279 -12.04 7.47 -5.29
CA PRO A 279 -11.59 6.52 -6.29
C PRO A 279 -12.10 5.11 -5.97
N LEU A 280 -12.51 4.36 -6.98
CA LEU A 280 -13.21 3.08 -6.79
C LEU A 280 -12.25 1.92 -6.60
N THR A 281 -12.67 0.93 -5.82
CA THR A 281 -12.10 -0.43 -5.91
C THR A 281 -12.64 -1.16 -7.15
N LEU A 282 -11.99 -2.25 -7.57
CA LEU A 282 -12.51 -3.12 -8.63
C LEU A 282 -13.87 -3.71 -8.25
N THR A 283 -14.06 -4.03 -6.97
CA THR A 283 -15.34 -4.50 -6.42
C THR A 283 -16.46 -3.49 -6.67
N GLU A 284 -16.26 -2.24 -6.24
CA GLU A 284 -17.24 -1.17 -6.44
C GLU A 284 -17.47 -0.85 -7.92
N ALA A 285 -16.44 -0.97 -8.76
CA ALA A 285 -16.57 -0.77 -10.20
C ALA A 285 -17.49 -1.84 -10.85
N VAL A 286 -17.39 -3.09 -10.40
CA VAL A 286 -18.29 -4.17 -10.84
C VAL A 286 -19.70 -3.95 -10.30
N GLU A 287 -19.85 -3.65 -9.02
CA GLU A 287 -21.15 -3.40 -8.36
C GLU A 287 -21.94 -2.26 -9.02
N ARG A 288 -21.23 -1.19 -9.41
CA ARG A 288 -21.82 -0.02 -10.08
C ARG A 288 -22.03 -0.23 -11.58
N ASN A 289 -21.70 -1.42 -12.11
CA ASN A 289 -21.73 -1.75 -13.53
C ASN A 289 -21.00 -0.73 -14.43
N VAL A 290 -19.90 -0.17 -13.93
CA VAL A 290 -19.02 0.74 -14.69
C VAL A 290 -17.87 0.00 -15.36
N TRP A 291 -17.84 -1.34 -15.26
CA TRP A 291 -16.91 -2.22 -15.96
C TRP A 291 -17.60 -2.97 -17.11
N SER A 292 -16.95 -2.99 -18.27
CA SER A 292 -17.36 -3.75 -19.45
C SER A 292 -16.26 -4.75 -19.85
N GLU A 293 -16.61 -6.02 -19.98
CA GLU A 293 -15.68 -7.10 -20.34
C GLU A 293 -15.31 -7.11 -21.83
N GLY A 294 -16.18 -6.59 -22.70
CA GLY A 294 -15.95 -6.53 -24.15
C GLY A 294 -14.76 -5.63 -24.53
N GLY A 295 -14.00 -6.02 -25.57
CA GLY A 295 -12.87 -5.24 -26.09
C GLY A 295 -11.61 -5.27 -25.21
N GLY A 296 -11.48 -6.31 -24.39
CA GLY A 296 -10.38 -6.52 -23.44
C GLY A 296 -10.42 -5.55 -22.26
N GLY A 297 -11.62 -5.39 -21.69
CA GLY A 297 -11.82 -4.77 -20.40
C GLY A 297 -11.73 -3.24 -20.40
N ARG A 298 -12.84 -2.56 -20.10
CA ARG A 298 -12.89 -1.09 -20.03
C ARG A 298 -13.75 -0.59 -18.87
N PHE A 299 -13.27 0.45 -18.20
CA PHE A 299 -13.99 1.23 -17.20
C PHE A 299 -14.67 2.43 -17.86
N GLN A 300 -15.95 2.62 -17.60
CA GLN A 300 -16.73 3.78 -18.03
C GLN A 300 -16.53 4.91 -17.02
N ASN A 301 -15.88 6.00 -17.44
CA ASN A 301 -15.59 7.18 -16.61
C ASN A 301 -16.19 8.41 -17.29
N GLY A 302 -17.36 8.84 -16.84
CA GLY A 302 -18.16 9.82 -17.58
C GLY A 302 -18.48 9.30 -18.99
N GLU A 303 -18.04 10.02 -20.01
CA GLU A 303 -18.23 9.64 -21.42
C GLU A 303 -17.08 8.82 -22.00
N THR A 304 -15.93 8.77 -21.32
CA THR A 304 -14.75 8.07 -21.81
C THR A 304 -14.68 6.63 -21.29
N ARG A 305 -13.95 5.80 -22.04
CA ARG A 305 -13.64 4.42 -21.67
C ARG A 305 -12.15 4.26 -21.45
N HIS A 306 -11.77 3.76 -20.28
CA HIS A 306 -10.38 3.58 -19.91
C HIS A 306 -10.03 2.12 -19.72
N THR A 307 -8.81 1.74 -20.11
CA THR A 307 -8.17 0.51 -19.62
C THR A 307 -7.95 0.59 -18.11
N LEU A 308 -7.55 -0.51 -17.47
CA LEU A 308 -7.22 -0.52 -16.04
C LEU A 308 -6.16 0.53 -15.70
N LEU A 309 -5.07 0.58 -16.47
CA LEU A 309 -3.95 1.50 -16.18
C LEU A 309 -4.34 2.96 -16.42
N GLN A 310 -5.15 3.24 -17.43
CA GLN A 310 -5.68 4.58 -17.66
C GLN A 310 -6.65 5.01 -16.55
N ALA A 311 -7.47 4.08 -16.04
CA ALA A 311 -8.39 4.34 -14.94
C ALA A 311 -7.65 4.62 -13.62
N ILE A 312 -6.54 3.93 -13.36
CA ILE A 312 -5.62 4.26 -12.26
C ILE A 312 -5.03 5.66 -12.49
N ASN A 313 -4.51 5.93 -13.69
CA ASN A 313 -3.85 7.20 -14.00
C ASN A 313 -4.76 8.43 -13.91
N CYS A 314 -6.03 8.31 -14.29
CA CYS A 314 -7.00 9.40 -14.18
C CYS A 314 -7.66 9.52 -12.80
N GLY A 315 -7.25 8.70 -11.82
CA GLY A 315 -7.78 8.72 -10.45
C GLY A 315 -9.15 8.06 -10.28
N PHE A 316 -9.64 7.32 -11.29
CA PHE A 316 -10.92 6.62 -11.20
C PHE A 316 -10.84 5.40 -10.27
N LEU A 317 -9.67 4.76 -10.17
CA LEU A 317 -9.44 3.59 -9.32
C LEU A 317 -8.48 3.87 -8.18
N ASP A 318 -8.83 3.39 -6.99
CA ASP A 318 -7.96 3.37 -5.82
C ASP A 318 -6.99 2.19 -5.92
N VAL A 319 -5.71 2.50 -6.07
CA VAL A 319 -4.69 1.47 -6.32
C VAL A 319 -4.21 0.78 -5.04
N ASP A 320 -4.38 1.41 -3.88
CA ASP A 320 -3.76 1.01 -2.62
C ASP A 320 -4.77 0.37 -1.64
N VAL A 321 -6.07 0.61 -1.82
CA VAL A 321 -7.11 -0.08 -1.04
C VAL A 321 -7.16 -1.57 -1.36
N ARG A 322 -7.01 -2.40 -0.33
CA ARG A 322 -7.06 -3.87 -0.43
C ARG A 322 -8.49 -4.37 -0.53
N HIS A 323 -8.76 -5.20 -1.53
CA HIS A 323 -10.10 -5.74 -1.83
C HIS A 323 -10.10 -7.00 -2.71
N ILE A 324 -8.92 -7.53 -3.06
CA ILE A 324 -8.76 -8.72 -3.91
C ILE A 324 -8.25 -9.89 -3.05
N LEU A 325 -9.08 -10.89 -2.76
CA LEU A 325 -8.71 -12.05 -1.94
C LEU A 325 -8.10 -13.16 -2.81
N LEU A 326 -6.80 -13.39 -2.68
CA LEU A 326 -6.08 -14.46 -3.39
C LEU A 326 -5.14 -15.19 -2.42
N GLY A 327 -5.17 -16.52 -2.44
CA GLY A 327 -4.29 -17.34 -1.57
C GLY A 327 -4.49 -17.13 -0.06
N GLY A 328 -5.63 -16.57 0.35
CA GLY A 328 -5.90 -16.20 1.75
C GLY A 328 -5.35 -14.83 2.16
N GLU A 329 -4.71 -14.10 1.25
CA GLU A 329 -4.21 -12.74 1.44
C GLU A 329 -5.14 -11.76 0.74
N MET A 330 -5.41 -10.62 1.39
CA MET A 330 -6.11 -9.51 0.73
C MET A 330 -5.07 -8.59 0.07
N LEU A 331 -5.23 -8.37 -1.22
CA LEU A 331 -4.34 -7.57 -2.04
C LEU A 331 -5.02 -6.29 -2.53
N SER A 332 -4.22 -5.24 -2.71
CA SER A 332 -4.58 -4.04 -3.47
C SER A 332 -4.35 -4.24 -4.97
N ILE A 333 -4.81 -3.30 -5.81
CA ILE A 333 -4.53 -3.33 -7.26
C ILE A 333 -3.02 -3.29 -7.50
N ARG A 334 -2.29 -2.45 -6.75
CA ARG A 334 -0.84 -2.33 -6.84
C ARG A 334 -0.16 -3.67 -6.59
N GLU A 335 -0.47 -4.29 -5.45
CA GLU A 335 0.11 -5.56 -5.03
C GLU A 335 -0.23 -6.67 -6.03
N ALA A 336 -1.46 -6.67 -6.55
CA ALA A 336 -1.88 -7.65 -7.55
C ALA A 336 -1.19 -7.46 -8.91
N LEU A 337 -0.96 -6.23 -9.36
CA LEU A 337 -0.20 -5.93 -10.59
C LEU A 337 1.28 -6.33 -10.43
N GLU A 338 1.91 -5.97 -9.31
CA GLU A 338 3.31 -6.28 -9.00
C GLU A 338 3.57 -7.79 -8.91
N ARG A 339 2.57 -8.57 -8.48
CA ARG A 339 2.64 -10.03 -8.30
C ARG A 339 2.01 -10.84 -9.45
N GLU A 340 1.63 -10.19 -10.56
CA GLU A 340 1.01 -10.81 -11.73
C GLU A 340 -0.36 -11.47 -11.49
N HIS A 341 -0.99 -11.17 -10.35
CA HIS A 341 -2.33 -11.62 -10.01
C HIS A 341 -3.43 -10.81 -10.71
N LEU A 342 -3.09 -9.63 -11.23
CA LEU A 342 -3.97 -8.79 -12.03
C LEU A 342 -3.23 -8.39 -13.31
N LEU A 343 -3.87 -8.60 -14.45
CA LEU A 343 -3.35 -8.21 -15.76
C LEU A 343 -3.81 -6.79 -16.14
N PRO A 344 -3.06 -6.08 -17.01
CA PRO A 344 -3.38 -4.70 -17.45
C PRO A 344 -4.78 -4.52 -18.07
N HIS A 345 -5.37 -5.60 -18.59
CA HIS A 345 -6.72 -5.61 -19.16
C HIS A 345 -7.80 -6.07 -18.16
N GLY A 346 -7.51 -6.05 -16.85
CA GLY A 346 -8.49 -6.32 -15.80
C GLY A 346 -8.89 -7.79 -15.67
N ILE A 347 -7.99 -8.73 -15.98
CA ILE A 347 -8.19 -10.16 -15.74
C ILE A 347 -7.43 -10.56 -14.49
N ILE A 348 -8.11 -11.27 -13.59
CA ILE A 348 -7.50 -11.83 -12.39
C ILE A 348 -6.91 -13.19 -12.72
N VAL A 349 -5.69 -13.41 -12.27
CA VAL A 349 -4.95 -14.66 -12.43
C VAL A 349 -4.79 -15.30 -11.07
N SER A 350 -5.50 -16.41 -10.88
CA SER A 350 -5.42 -17.23 -9.68
C SER A 350 -4.74 -18.56 -10.01
N GLY A 351 -3.78 -18.97 -9.20
CA GLY A 351 -3.09 -20.25 -9.42
C GLY A 351 -2.00 -20.51 -8.39
N ASN A 352 -1.72 -21.79 -8.19
CA ASN A 352 -0.70 -22.27 -7.28
C ASN A 352 0.68 -21.88 -7.84
N ALA A 353 1.64 -21.56 -6.97
CA ALA A 353 3.01 -21.13 -7.29
C ALA A 353 3.83 -22.07 -8.22
N PHE A 354 3.25 -23.18 -8.71
CA PHE A 354 3.86 -24.18 -9.59
C PHE A 354 3.29 -24.20 -11.03
N GLY A 355 2.62 -23.13 -11.46
CA GLY A 355 2.58 -22.72 -12.88
C GLY A 355 1.99 -23.68 -13.91
N ARG A 356 1.09 -24.60 -13.53
CA ARG A 356 0.44 -25.51 -14.51
C ARG A 356 -1.05 -25.29 -14.73
N ASN A 357 -1.75 -24.64 -13.79
CA ASN A 357 -3.16 -24.24 -13.95
C ASN A 357 -3.31 -22.80 -13.43
N LEU A 358 -2.92 -21.82 -14.23
CA LEU A 358 -3.29 -20.43 -13.99
C LEU A 358 -4.72 -20.26 -14.47
N GLU A 359 -5.66 -20.15 -13.55
CA GLU A 359 -7.03 -19.81 -13.86
C GLU A 359 -7.12 -18.30 -14.09
N GLN A 360 -7.54 -17.93 -15.30
CA GLN A 360 -7.86 -16.54 -15.63
C GLN A 360 -9.36 -16.33 -15.50
N MET A 361 -9.76 -15.23 -14.89
CA MET A 361 -11.16 -14.88 -14.71
C MET A 361 -11.39 -13.38 -14.87
N THR A 362 -12.58 -13.03 -15.34
CA THR A 362 -13.00 -11.64 -15.45
C THR A 362 -13.30 -11.04 -14.08
N LEU A 363 -13.34 -9.71 -13.98
CA LEU A 363 -13.73 -9.04 -12.73
C LEU A 363 -15.14 -9.45 -12.27
N ARG A 364 -16.08 -9.68 -13.19
CA ARG A 364 -17.44 -10.12 -12.81
C ARG A 364 -17.42 -11.53 -12.22
N MET A 365 -16.72 -12.46 -12.86
CA MET A 365 -16.58 -13.83 -12.33
C MET A 365 -15.85 -13.84 -10.97
N ALA A 366 -14.83 -12.99 -10.81
CA ALA A 366 -14.13 -12.85 -9.54
C ALA A 366 -15.04 -12.28 -8.43
N TYR A 367 -15.90 -11.32 -8.75
CA TYR A 367 -16.91 -10.81 -7.82
C TYR A 367 -17.91 -11.90 -7.42
N GLU A 368 -18.47 -12.63 -8.39
CA GLU A 368 -19.42 -13.72 -8.15
C GLU A 368 -18.82 -14.87 -7.31
N ARG A 369 -17.51 -15.10 -7.42
CA ARG A 369 -16.76 -16.08 -6.63
C ARG A 369 -16.28 -15.56 -5.27
N GLY A 370 -16.56 -14.30 -4.92
CA GLY A 370 -16.13 -13.68 -3.67
C GLY A 370 -14.62 -13.42 -3.57
N ILE A 371 -13.92 -13.38 -4.71
CA ILE A 371 -12.51 -12.96 -4.80
C ILE A 371 -12.43 -11.44 -4.70
N LEU A 372 -13.30 -10.72 -5.42
CA LEU A 372 -13.46 -9.28 -5.20
C LEU A 372 -14.39 -9.07 -4.01
N GLN A 373 -13.87 -8.45 -2.94
CA GLN A 373 -14.58 -8.20 -1.69
C GLN A 373 -14.66 -6.71 -1.39
N GLY A 374 -15.40 -6.33 -0.34
CA GLY A 374 -15.49 -4.94 0.08
C GLY A 374 -14.14 -4.34 0.48
N ARG A 375 -14.09 -3.00 0.56
CA ARG A 375 -12.91 -2.27 1.06
C ARG A 375 -12.48 -2.82 2.41
N VAL A 376 -11.21 -3.20 2.55
CA VAL A 376 -10.66 -3.46 3.89
C VAL A 376 -10.42 -2.13 4.59
N ARG A 377 -11.09 -1.95 5.73
CA ARG A 377 -10.94 -0.81 6.61
C ARG A 377 -9.90 -1.08 7.68
N TYR A 378 -9.07 -0.10 7.94
CA TYR A 378 -8.07 -0.16 9.01
C TYR A 378 -8.28 0.98 10.00
N THR A 379 -7.78 0.78 11.21
CA THR A 379 -7.80 1.76 12.28
C THR A 379 -6.39 2.07 12.73
N ILE A 380 -6.25 3.09 13.58
CA ILE A 380 -5.00 3.40 14.26
C ILE A 380 -4.44 2.22 15.08
N PHE A 381 -5.29 1.28 15.50
CA PHE A 381 -4.90 0.09 16.26
C PHE A 381 -4.28 -1.01 15.40
N ASP A 382 -4.42 -0.92 14.08
CA ASP A 382 -3.83 -1.85 13.12
C ASP A 382 -2.43 -1.40 12.66
N LEU A 383 -2.01 -0.18 13.03
CA LEU A 383 -0.65 0.28 12.81
C LEU A 383 0.33 -0.55 13.65
N ILE A 384 1.37 -1.00 12.97
CA ILE A 384 2.45 -1.79 13.55
C ILE A 384 3.39 -0.85 14.31
N GLY A 385 3.61 -1.13 15.60
CA GLY A 385 4.48 -0.27 16.42
C GLY A 385 4.85 -0.78 17.80
N PHE A 386 4.48 -2.01 18.17
CA PHE A 386 4.81 -2.61 19.47
C PHE A 386 5.89 -3.68 19.30
N LYS A 387 7.00 -3.54 20.01
CA LYS A 387 8.13 -4.48 19.95
C LYS A 387 7.95 -5.61 20.96
N GLN A 388 8.08 -6.86 20.51
CA GLN A 388 8.14 -8.03 21.38
C GLN A 388 9.59 -8.41 21.67
N GLU A 389 9.91 -8.83 22.90
CA GLU A 389 11.24 -9.37 23.20
C GLU A 389 11.52 -10.65 22.40
N GLY A 390 12.72 -10.72 21.81
CA GLY A 390 13.15 -11.87 21.01
C GLY A 390 12.53 -11.96 19.60
N ASN A 391 11.60 -11.07 19.24
CA ASN A 391 11.02 -11.02 17.91
C ASN A 391 11.38 -9.69 17.22
N PRO A 392 12.06 -9.71 16.06
CA PRO A 392 12.38 -8.49 15.32
C PRO A 392 11.13 -7.83 14.72
N SER A 393 10.04 -8.58 14.52
CA SER A 393 8.80 -8.06 13.97
C SER A 393 8.04 -7.25 15.01
N LEU A 394 7.65 -6.05 14.60
CA LEU A 394 6.72 -5.22 15.34
C LEU A 394 5.29 -5.77 15.18
N LEU A 395 4.47 -5.54 16.19
CA LEU A 395 3.06 -5.93 16.22
C LEU A 395 2.14 -4.71 16.20
N SER A 396 0.92 -4.90 15.70
CA SER A 396 -0.19 -3.96 15.87
C SER A 396 -0.65 -3.91 17.33
N PHE A 397 -1.48 -2.92 17.69
CA PHE A 397 -2.06 -2.88 19.04
C PHE A 397 -2.91 -4.13 19.30
N ASN A 398 -3.77 -4.48 18.34
CA ASN A 398 -4.68 -5.63 18.44
C ASN A 398 -3.91 -6.95 18.58
N ASP A 399 -2.82 -7.13 17.82
CA ASP A 399 -2.01 -8.35 17.91
C ASP A 399 -1.14 -8.39 19.16
N ALA A 400 -0.65 -7.24 19.64
CA ALA A 400 0.06 -7.16 20.91
C ALA A 400 -0.85 -7.47 22.11
N VAL A 401 -2.14 -7.14 22.05
CA VAL A 401 -3.14 -7.57 23.03
C VAL A 401 -3.34 -9.09 22.99
N LYS A 402 -3.50 -9.68 21.80
CA LYS A 402 -3.62 -11.15 21.63
C LYS A 402 -2.38 -11.87 22.14
N ALA A 403 -1.19 -11.33 21.87
CA ALA A 403 0.10 -11.84 22.33
C ALA A 403 0.39 -11.57 23.81
N LYS A 404 -0.52 -10.91 24.54
CA LYS A 404 -0.40 -10.53 25.96
C LYS A 404 0.80 -9.63 26.28
N ILE A 405 1.32 -8.92 25.28
CA ILE A 405 2.34 -7.87 25.45
C ILE A 405 1.66 -6.57 25.86
N ILE A 406 0.42 -6.36 25.43
CA ILE A 406 -0.43 -5.30 25.94
C ILE A 406 -1.51 -5.93 26.82
N MET A 407 -1.65 -5.42 28.04
CA MET A 407 -2.72 -5.81 28.94
C MET A 407 -3.67 -4.64 29.18
N ILE A 408 -4.97 -4.90 29.06
CA ILE A 408 -6.01 -3.96 29.43
C ILE A 408 -6.37 -4.20 30.89
N CYS A 409 -5.95 -3.29 31.77
CA CYS A 409 -6.15 -3.39 33.21
C CYS A 409 -7.43 -2.68 33.63
N LYS A 410 -8.35 -3.43 34.25
CA LYS A 410 -9.56 -2.92 34.90
C LYS A 410 -9.43 -3.13 36.40
N SER A 411 -9.30 -2.06 37.17
CA SER A 411 -9.27 -2.13 38.63
C SER A 411 -10.37 -1.25 39.23
N LYS A 412 -10.87 -1.63 40.40
CA LYS A 412 -11.76 -0.78 41.19
C LYS A 412 -11.02 0.43 41.81
N SER A 413 -9.70 0.34 41.98
CA SER A 413 -8.85 1.35 42.63
C SER A 413 -7.93 2.11 41.67
N GLU A 414 -7.48 1.49 40.58
CA GLU A 414 -6.74 2.18 39.50
C GLU A 414 -7.70 2.63 38.40
N LYS A 415 -7.44 3.79 37.79
CA LYS A 415 -8.11 4.19 36.54
C LYS A 415 -7.84 3.12 35.46
N GLU A 416 -8.88 2.73 34.72
CA GLU A 416 -8.76 1.81 33.59
C GLU A 416 -7.62 2.26 32.67
N SER A 417 -6.67 1.37 32.44
CA SER A 417 -5.41 1.71 31.77
C SER A 417 -4.90 0.56 30.93
N VAL A 418 -4.04 0.91 29.98
CA VAL A 418 -3.32 -0.04 29.14
C VAL A 418 -1.88 -0.08 29.62
N LYS A 419 -1.38 -1.29 29.91
CA LYS A 419 -0.01 -1.51 30.39
C LYS A 419 0.74 -2.42 29.41
N PHE A 420 2.03 -2.14 29.24
CA PHE A 420 2.95 -2.96 28.46
C PHE A 420 3.57 -4.02 29.36
N VAL A 421 3.59 -5.27 28.92
CA VAL A 421 4.10 -6.43 29.66
C VAL A 421 5.49 -6.77 29.13
N ARG A 422 6.47 -6.81 30.03
CA ARG A 422 7.84 -7.22 29.73
C ARG A 422 8.32 -8.19 30.81
N GLY A 423 8.41 -9.48 30.48
CA GLY A 423 8.65 -10.53 31.47
C GLY A 423 7.60 -10.48 32.59
N HIS A 424 8.05 -10.24 33.83
CA HIS A 424 7.17 -10.07 34.99
C HIS A 424 6.82 -8.60 35.31
N GLN A 425 7.31 -7.65 34.52
CA GLN A 425 7.09 -6.22 34.75
C GLN A 425 5.91 -5.71 33.94
N MET A 426 5.11 -4.85 34.57
CA MET A 426 4.02 -4.10 33.96
C MET A 426 4.43 -2.64 33.87
N LEU A 427 4.76 -2.19 32.67
CA LEU A 427 5.17 -0.82 32.39
C LEU A 427 3.98 0.02 31.94
N SER A 428 4.02 1.33 32.21
CA SER A 428 3.13 2.26 31.53
C SER A 428 3.48 2.30 30.03
N LEU A 429 2.52 2.65 29.17
CA LEU A 429 2.81 2.86 27.74
C LEU A 429 3.83 3.99 27.53
N GLU A 430 3.86 4.98 28.42
CA GLU A 430 4.85 6.07 28.38
C GLU A 430 6.26 5.56 28.61
N ASP A 431 6.46 4.74 29.65
CA ASP A 431 7.77 4.17 29.96
C ASP A 431 8.23 3.19 28.89
N ALA A 432 7.30 2.40 28.34
CA ALA A 432 7.57 1.52 27.21
C ALA A 432 8.02 2.30 25.96
N ALA A 433 7.36 3.44 25.66
CA ALA A 433 7.78 4.32 24.57
C ALA A 433 9.16 4.95 24.80
N LYS A 434 9.45 5.42 26.03
CA LYS A 434 10.78 5.94 26.41
C LYS A 434 11.89 4.89 26.26
N GLN A 435 11.57 3.61 26.48
CA GLN A 435 12.49 2.49 26.29
C GLN A 435 12.57 1.99 24.84
N GLY A 436 11.88 2.64 23.89
CA GLY A 436 11.87 2.22 22.48
C GLY A 436 11.11 0.91 22.22
N LEU A 437 10.26 0.47 23.15
CA LEU A 437 9.41 -0.72 23.00
C LEU A 437 8.12 -0.40 22.22
N VAL A 438 7.75 0.87 22.15
CA VAL A 438 6.61 1.36 21.37
C VAL A 438 7.09 2.47 20.45
N ASN A 439 6.66 2.46 19.19
CA ASN A 439 6.94 3.53 18.24
C ASN A 439 6.48 4.89 18.83
N PRO A 440 7.38 5.88 18.98
CA PRO A 440 7.04 7.14 19.64
C PRO A 440 5.93 7.94 18.95
N ARG A 441 5.82 7.86 17.61
CA ARG A 441 4.75 8.51 16.85
C ARG A 441 3.40 7.84 17.13
N LEU A 442 3.36 6.51 17.10
CA LEU A 442 2.15 5.75 17.43
C LEU A 442 1.70 6.00 18.88
N TYR A 443 2.64 5.98 19.83
CA TYR A 443 2.36 6.30 21.23
C TYR A 443 1.73 7.69 21.38
N LYS A 444 2.28 8.71 20.70
CA LYS A 444 1.74 10.08 20.75
C LYS A 444 0.30 10.12 20.24
N ILE A 445 0.00 9.45 19.13
CA ILE A 445 -1.36 9.42 18.58
C ILE A 445 -2.32 8.70 19.53
N LEU A 446 -1.94 7.53 20.04
CA LEU A 446 -2.75 6.73 20.97
C LEU A 446 -3.05 7.44 22.31
N THR A 447 -2.22 8.41 22.69
CA THR A 447 -2.35 9.20 23.92
C THR A 447 -2.84 10.64 23.67
N THR A 448 -3.13 11.00 22.42
CA THR A 448 -3.65 12.33 22.07
C THR A 448 -5.06 12.49 22.63
N ARG A 449 -5.35 13.66 23.21
CA ARG A 449 -6.69 14.03 23.69
C ARG A 449 -7.51 14.53 22.50
N LEU A 450 -8.52 13.77 22.11
CA LEU A 450 -9.40 14.06 20.95
C LEU A 450 -10.80 14.48 21.42
N GLY A 451 -10.90 15.27 22.49
CA GLY A 451 -12.17 15.81 22.99
C GLY A 451 -13.21 14.81 23.51
N LEU A 452 -13.00 13.49 23.38
CA LEU A 452 -13.94 12.45 23.81
C LEU A 452 -14.15 12.51 25.33
N ARG A 453 -15.39 12.75 25.76
CA ARG A 453 -15.76 12.98 27.15
C ARG A 453 -16.85 12.00 27.61
N ILE A 454 -16.55 11.23 28.65
CA ILE A 454 -17.48 10.30 29.29
C ILE A 454 -17.60 10.65 30.77
N LYS A 455 -18.83 10.85 31.26
CA LYS A 455 -19.12 11.22 32.66
C LYS A 455 -18.25 12.40 33.16
N GLY A 456 -18.07 13.41 32.30
CA GLY A 456 -17.27 14.61 32.60
C GLY A 456 -15.75 14.44 32.52
N LYS A 457 -15.23 13.25 32.17
CA LYS A 457 -13.80 12.99 32.04
C LYS A 457 -13.38 12.88 30.58
N TYR A 458 -12.31 13.57 30.21
CA TYR A 458 -11.66 13.42 28.91
C TYR A 458 -10.90 12.11 28.83
N LEU A 459 -11.12 11.37 27.75
CA LEU A 459 -10.47 10.11 27.45
C LEU A 459 -9.51 10.27 26.27
N VAL A 460 -8.37 9.60 26.36
CA VAL A 460 -7.47 9.30 25.24
C VAL A 460 -7.83 7.93 24.66
N LEU A 461 -7.38 7.60 23.46
CA LEU A 461 -7.76 6.36 22.76
C LEU A 461 -7.54 5.10 23.62
N THR A 462 -6.37 4.99 24.27
CA THR A 462 -6.06 3.82 25.12
C THR A 462 -6.99 3.69 26.32
N SER A 463 -7.35 4.80 26.95
CA SER A 463 -8.34 4.80 28.04
C SER A 463 -9.78 4.56 27.56
N ALA A 464 -10.13 4.99 26.34
CA ALA A 464 -11.42 4.70 25.72
C ALA A 464 -11.56 3.19 25.42
N VAL A 465 -10.47 2.55 24.98
CA VAL A 465 -10.41 1.09 24.81
C VAL A 465 -10.50 0.37 26.16
N ALA A 466 -9.73 0.83 27.16
CA ALA A 466 -9.73 0.21 28.48
C ALA A 466 -11.10 0.28 29.18
N SER A 467 -11.81 1.41 29.02
CA SER A 467 -13.19 1.61 29.50
C SER A 467 -14.26 0.96 28.64
N SER A 468 -13.86 0.29 27.54
CA SER A 468 -14.78 -0.37 26.61
C SER A 468 -15.82 0.59 25.99
N VAL A 469 -15.46 1.87 25.87
CA VAL A 469 -16.18 2.92 25.14
C VAL A 469 -15.75 2.93 23.66
N LEU A 470 -14.56 2.42 23.37
CA LEU A 470 -14.05 2.24 22.01
C LEU A 470 -13.66 0.78 21.82
N ASP A 471 -14.22 0.13 20.80
CA ASP A 471 -13.77 -1.20 20.38
C ASP A 471 -12.63 -1.03 19.38
N ALA A 472 -11.40 -1.37 19.80
CA ALA A 472 -10.19 -1.26 18.98
C ALA A 472 -10.18 -2.21 17.77
N SER A 473 -10.92 -3.32 17.83
CA SER A 473 -10.97 -4.32 16.77
C SER A 473 -11.97 -3.94 15.69
N LYS A 474 -13.11 -3.35 16.09
CA LYS A 474 -14.17 -2.92 15.18
C LYS A 474 -14.03 -1.47 14.73
N GLY A 475 -13.26 -0.65 15.45
CA GLY A 475 -13.12 0.77 15.17
C GLY A 475 -14.40 1.56 15.41
N ILE A 476 -15.21 1.18 16.40
CA ILE A 476 -16.51 1.79 16.70
C ILE A 476 -16.60 2.24 18.15
N LEU A 477 -17.43 3.26 18.39
CA LEU A 477 -17.77 3.70 19.74
C LEU A 477 -18.89 2.84 20.29
N VAL A 478 -18.86 2.64 21.60
CA VAL A 478 -19.82 1.84 22.36
C VAL A 478 -20.37 2.73 23.48
N GLY A 479 -21.69 2.91 23.47
CA GLY A 479 -22.39 3.73 24.45
C GLY A 479 -22.12 3.26 25.88
N PRO A 480 -21.72 4.15 26.80
CA PRO A 480 -21.29 3.76 28.14
C PRO A 480 -22.42 3.18 29.01
N SER A 481 -23.68 3.52 28.71
CA SER A 481 -24.85 3.10 29.51
C SER A 481 -25.60 1.91 28.90
N ASN A 482 -25.81 1.90 27.59
CA ASN A 482 -26.62 0.91 26.88
C ASN A 482 -25.79 -0.11 26.08
N ARG A 483 -24.46 0.04 26.05
CA ARG A 483 -23.53 -0.78 25.24
C ARG A 483 -23.89 -0.81 23.75
N ARG A 484 -24.62 0.21 23.28
CA ARG A 484 -25.02 0.34 21.88
C ARG A 484 -23.82 0.78 21.04
N GLU A 485 -23.57 0.07 19.96
CA GLU A 485 -22.61 0.47 18.94
C GLU A 485 -23.10 1.75 18.23
N MET A 486 -22.22 2.73 18.08
CA MET A 486 -22.54 4.03 17.51
C MET A 486 -21.41 4.56 16.63
N SER A 487 -21.76 5.34 15.61
CA SER A 487 -20.78 6.04 14.80
C SER A 487 -20.19 7.23 15.57
N VAL A 488 -19.08 7.77 15.08
CA VAL A 488 -18.49 8.99 15.66
C VAL A 488 -19.42 10.20 15.51
N ARG A 489 -20.23 10.23 14.44
CA ARG A 489 -21.25 11.27 14.22
C ARG A 489 -22.35 11.20 15.28
N ASP A 490 -22.87 10.00 15.55
CA ASP A 490 -23.88 9.78 16.58
C ASP A 490 -23.34 10.17 17.95
N ALA A 491 -22.09 9.79 18.25
CA ALA A 491 -21.46 10.13 19.51
C ALA A 491 -21.29 11.65 19.70
N TYR A 492 -20.99 12.39 18.62
CA TYR A 492 -21.00 13.85 18.67
C TYR A 492 -22.40 14.39 18.92
N ALA A 493 -23.44 13.85 18.26
CA ALA A 493 -24.83 14.28 18.47
C ALA A 493 -25.26 14.06 19.93
N ASP A 494 -24.89 12.93 20.53
CA ASP A 494 -25.14 12.55 21.92
C ASP A 494 -24.34 13.37 22.95
N GLY A 495 -23.43 14.25 22.51
CA GLY A 495 -22.68 15.16 23.39
C GLY A 495 -21.44 14.56 24.03
N PHE A 496 -20.92 13.45 23.48
CA PHE A 496 -19.63 12.89 23.90
C PHE A 496 -18.44 13.73 23.44
N PHE A 497 -18.65 14.67 22.52
CA PHE A 497 -17.64 15.61 22.04
C PHE A 497 -18.13 17.04 22.22
N GLU A 498 -17.22 17.92 22.65
CA GLU A 498 -17.50 19.35 22.76
C GLU A 498 -17.48 20.03 21.40
N TYR A 499 -16.45 19.74 20.59
CA TYR A 499 -16.23 20.35 19.28
C TYR A 499 -16.35 19.32 18.14
N ALA A 500 -16.88 19.73 17.00
CA ALA A 500 -17.03 18.84 15.84
C ALA A 500 -15.68 18.37 15.29
N ILE A 501 -14.66 19.24 15.35
CA ILE A 501 -13.30 18.94 14.88
C ILE A 501 -12.68 17.74 15.60
N ASP A 502 -12.91 17.63 16.90
CA ASP A 502 -12.41 16.53 17.73
C ASP A 502 -13.00 15.19 17.29
N ALA A 503 -14.30 15.18 17.00
CA ALA A 503 -15.00 14.02 16.50
C ALA A 503 -14.52 13.64 15.08
N LEU A 504 -14.30 14.62 14.20
CA LEU A 504 -13.75 14.38 12.86
C LEU A 504 -12.33 13.77 12.91
N HIS A 505 -11.48 14.24 13.82
CA HIS A 505 -10.15 13.64 14.01
C HIS A 505 -10.23 12.21 14.53
N LEU A 506 -11.15 11.90 15.46
CA LEU A 506 -11.35 10.50 15.86
C LEU A 506 -11.84 9.66 14.67
N ALA A 507 -12.80 10.14 13.90
CA ALA A 507 -13.30 9.43 12.73
C ALA A 507 -12.17 9.10 11.74
N ALA A 508 -11.23 10.03 11.50
CA ALA A 508 -10.06 9.80 10.66
C ALA A 508 -9.10 8.73 11.20
N LEU A 509 -8.94 8.64 12.53
CA LEU A 509 -8.11 7.60 13.17
C LEU A 509 -8.77 6.21 13.16
N LEU A 510 -10.08 6.15 12.92
CA LEU A 510 -10.83 4.90 12.82
C LEU A 510 -11.07 4.48 11.36
N ASP A 511 -10.58 5.24 10.38
CA ASP A 511 -10.60 4.91 8.94
C ASP A 511 -9.26 5.29 8.28
N VAL A 512 -8.23 4.52 8.63
CA VAL A 512 -6.84 4.75 8.22
C VAL A 512 -6.60 4.11 6.86
N HIS A 513 -5.97 4.87 5.95
CA HIS A 513 -5.63 4.35 4.64
C HIS A 513 -4.53 3.26 4.70
N PRO A 514 -4.61 2.18 3.92
CA PRO A 514 -3.69 1.04 4.01
C PRO A 514 -2.22 1.39 3.76
N SER A 515 -1.93 2.43 2.97
CA SER A 515 -0.55 2.86 2.72
C SER A 515 0.19 3.35 3.97
N LEU A 516 -0.53 3.69 5.05
CA LEU A 516 0.05 4.04 6.35
C LEU A 516 0.42 2.80 7.19
N LEU A 517 -0.04 1.60 6.83
CA LEU A 517 0.23 0.36 7.58
C LEU A 517 1.59 -0.25 7.26
N THR A 518 2.03 -0.10 6.01
CA THR A 518 3.37 -0.51 5.63
C THR A 518 4.35 0.47 6.26
N PRO A 519 5.40 0.01 6.97
CA PRO A 519 6.53 0.87 7.25
C PRO A 519 6.93 1.50 5.92
N ALA A 520 7.15 2.82 5.89
CA ALA A 520 7.87 3.39 4.76
C ALA A 520 9.12 2.54 4.62
N THR A 521 9.21 1.78 3.52
CA THR A 521 10.49 1.19 3.14
C THR A 521 11.41 2.38 3.04
N ASP A 522 12.34 2.51 3.99
CA ASP A 522 13.33 3.59 3.98
C ASP A 522 13.89 3.64 2.55
N ALA A 523 13.60 4.75 1.87
CA ALA A 523 13.87 4.95 0.46
C ALA A 523 15.36 5.16 0.22
#